data_AF-A0A7J8J2K3-F1
#
_entry.id   AF-A0A7J8J2K3-F1
#
_cell.length_a   1.000
_cell.length_b   1.000
_cell.length_c   1.000
_cell.angle_alpha   90.00
_cell.angle_beta   90.00
_cell.angle_gamma   90.00
#
_symmetry.space_group_name_H-M   'P 1'
#
loop_
_entity.id
_entity.type
_entity.pdbx_description
1 polymer ?
#
loop_
_entity_poly.entity_id
_entity_poly.type
_entity_poly.pdbx_seq_one_letter_code
_entity_poly.pdbx_strand_id
1 'polypeptide(L)'
;MDNTKEKNDNYKDDLLLRMGLNDNKAGMEGLDKEKINKIIMEATKGSRFYGNELKKEKQVNQRIENIMQQKAQITSQQLRKAQLQVDRFAMELEQSRDLNNTIVHIDMDAFYAAVEMRDNPELKDKPIAVGSSSMLTTSNYHARRFGVRAAMPGFIAKRLCPQLIIVPPNFDKYRAVSKEVKEILADYDPNFMAMSLDEAYLNITKHLQERKNWPEDKRKYFIKTGNSLENDKPGKEVNKLSEHERSISPLLFEDSPPDLQPPGNTSQVNSEEQNNSQILQNSVVFGTSAEEVVKEIRFRIEQKTTLTASAGIAPNTMLAKVCSDKNKPNGQYQILPNRQAVMDFIKDLPIRKVSGIGKVTEKMLKALGIITCTELYQQRALLSLLFSETSWHYFLRISMGLGSTHLTRDGDRKSMSVERTFSEISKAEEQYSLCQELCSELAQDLQKEGLKVLYFKVVFLV
;
A
#
# COMPACT_ATOMS: atom_id res chain seq x y z
N MET A 1 -30.03 13.33 36.49
CA MET A 1 -28.86 14.09 35.97
C MET A 1 -27.82 13.18 35.32
N ASP A 2 -27.77 11.88 35.62
CA ASP A 2 -26.84 10.93 34.96
C ASP A 2 -27.13 10.65 33.49
N ASN A 3 -28.40 10.56 33.10
CA ASN A 3 -28.82 10.20 31.74
C ASN A 3 -28.41 11.25 30.67
N THR A 4 -28.13 12.49 31.09
CA THR A 4 -27.68 13.59 30.21
C THR A 4 -26.16 13.62 30.05
N LYS A 5 -25.41 13.14 31.05
CA LYS A 5 -23.96 12.98 30.99
C LYS A 5 -23.58 11.78 30.11
N GLU A 6 -24.19 10.62 30.33
CA GLU A 6 -23.99 9.43 29.49
C GLU A 6 -24.34 9.67 28.02
N LYS A 7 -25.43 10.40 27.74
CA LYS A 7 -25.77 10.81 26.37
C LYS A 7 -24.74 11.76 25.76
N ASN A 8 -24.24 12.73 26.52
CA ASN A 8 -23.22 13.68 26.02
C ASN A 8 -21.85 13.02 25.79
N ASP A 9 -21.48 12.06 26.62
CA ASP A 9 -20.21 11.32 26.48
C ASP A 9 -20.27 10.34 25.29
N ASN A 10 -21.39 9.62 25.09
CA ASN A 10 -21.62 8.83 23.87
C ASN A 10 -21.60 9.68 22.58
N TYR A 11 -22.15 10.90 22.62
CA TYR A 11 -22.12 11.81 21.47
C TYR A 11 -20.71 12.33 21.14
N LYS A 12 -19.86 12.52 22.15
CA LYS A 12 -18.44 12.88 21.95
C LYS A 12 -17.67 11.73 21.32
N ASP A 13 -17.83 10.51 21.82
CA ASP A 13 -17.17 9.31 21.29
C ASP A 13 -17.60 9.00 19.84
N ASP A 14 -18.87 9.23 19.54
CA ASP A 14 -19.42 9.11 18.19
C ASP A 14 -18.82 10.10 17.20
N LEU A 15 -18.62 11.35 17.60
CA LEU A 15 -18.01 12.34 16.73
C LEU A 15 -16.51 12.11 16.54
N LEU A 16 -15.85 11.57 17.56
CA LEU A 16 -14.45 11.14 17.50
C LEU A 16 -14.26 9.97 16.51
N LEU A 17 -15.24 9.08 16.35
CA LEU A 17 -15.19 8.05 15.30
C LEU A 17 -15.12 8.69 13.90
N ARG A 18 -15.75 9.83 13.69
CA ARG A 18 -15.79 10.52 12.40
C ARG A 18 -14.60 11.45 12.15
N MET A 19 -14.30 12.33 13.09
CA MET A 19 -13.27 13.37 12.95
C MET A 19 -11.95 13.05 13.65
N GLY A 20 -12.00 12.17 14.65
CA GLY A 20 -10.83 11.76 15.40
C GLY A 20 -9.83 10.98 14.56
N LEU A 21 -8.64 10.83 15.15
CA LEU A 21 -7.53 10.09 14.60
C LEU A 21 -7.98 8.68 14.24
N ASN A 22 -7.80 8.34 12.96
CA ASN A 22 -7.86 6.96 12.54
C ASN A 22 -6.42 6.47 12.38
N ASP A 23 -5.99 5.66 13.34
CA ASP A 23 -4.66 5.08 13.48
C ASP A 23 -4.51 3.74 12.77
N ASN A 24 -5.50 3.31 11.98
CA ASN A 24 -5.41 2.05 11.23
C ASN A 24 -4.39 2.05 10.10
N LYS A 25 -3.67 3.17 9.87
CA LYS A 25 -2.59 3.27 8.88
C LYS A 25 -1.26 2.85 9.50
N ALA A 26 -0.41 2.21 8.69
CA ALA A 26 0.92 1.79 9.11
C ALA A 26 1.77 2.96 9.65
N GLY A 27 2.51 2.71 10.73
CA GLY A 27 3.37 3.68 11.40
C GLY A 27 2.63 4.64 12.32
N MET A 28 1.43 4.27 12.76
CA MET A 28 0.58 5.05 13.67
C MET A 28 0.14 4.22 14.89
N GLU A 29 0.75 3.06 15.10
CA GLU A 29 0.49 2.18 16.23
C GLU A 29 0.99 2.82 17.54
N GLY A 30 0.24 2.65 18.63
CA GLY A 30 0.65 3.09 19.97
C GLY A 30 0.59 4.61 20.22
N LEU A 31 -0.04 5.38 19.33
CA LEU A 31 -0.20 6.83 19.52
C LEU A 31 -1.21 7.16 20.62
N ASP A 32 -0.94 8.23 21.36
CA ASP A 32 -1.87 8.83 22.32
C ASP A 32 -3.04 9.50 21.57
N LYS A 33 -4.09 8.70 21.34
CA LYS A 33 -5.30 9.12 20.63
C LYS A 33 -6.01 10.25 21.36
N GLU A 34 -6.03 10.23 22.68
CA GLU A 34 -6.78 11.21 23.47
C GLU A 34 -6.18 12.60 23.27
N LYS A 35 -4.86 12.72 23.43
CA LYS A 35 -4.14 13.97 23.20
C LYS A 35 -4.27 14.48 21.77
N ILE A 36 -4.10 13.60 20.77
CA ILE A 36 -4.19 13.98 19.35
C ILE A 36 -5.62 14.44 19.02
N ASN A 37 -6.63 13.69 19.49
CA ASN A 37 -8.03 14.04 19.27
C ASN A 37 -8.40 15.36 19.93
N LYS A 38 -7.87 15.66 21.12
CA LYS A 38 -8.09 16.95 21.77
C LYS A 38 -7.63 18.11 20.88
N ILE A 39 -6.42 18.03 20.31
CA ILE A 39 -5.89 19.06 19.40
C ILE A 39 -6.74 19.18 18.13
N ILE A 40 -7.14 18.06 17.52
CA ILE A 40 -8.00 18.06 16.33
C ILE A 40 -9.34 18.73 16.65
N MET A 41 -9.94 18.40 17.79
CA MET A 41 -11.22 18.96 18.22
C MET A 41 -11.13 20.45 18.52
N GLU A 42 -10.09 20.90 19.24
CA GLU A 42 -9.83 22.32 19.49
C GLU A 42 -9.62 23.12 18.20
N ALA A 43 -8.98 22.51 17.20
CA ALA A 43 -8.76 23.15 15.90
C ALA A 43 -10.00 23.22 15.00
N THR A 44 -11.01 22.37 15.24
CA THR A 44 -12.15 22.22 14.32
C THR A 44 -13.48 22.71 14.90
N LYS A 45 -13.61 22.76 16.23
CA LYS A 45 -14.85 23.15 16.92
C LYS A 45 -15.31 24.55 16.49
N GLY A 46 -16.60 24.66 16.17
CA GLY A 46 -17.22 25.91 15.73
C GLY A 46 -17.13 26.20 14.22
N SER A 47 -16.42 25.38 13.44
CA SER A 47 -16.36 25.53 11.98
C SER A 47 -17.65 25.05 11.28
N ARG A 48 -17.91 25.56 10.06
CA ARG A 48 -19.00 25.04 9.20
C ARG A 48 -18.81 23.54 8.91
N PHE A 49 -17.57 23.11 8.69
CA PHE A 49 -17.20 21.70 8.51
C PHE A 49 -17.61 20.85 9.71
N TYR A 50 -17.30 21.29 10.93
CA TYR A 50 -17.71 20.61 12.17
C TYR A 50 -19.23 20.45 12.28
N GLY A 51 -20.00 21.50 11.96
CA GLY A 51 -21.46 21.43 11.92
C GLY A 51 -21.99 20.41 10.90
N ASN A 52 -21.37 20.30 9.74
CA ASN A 52 -21.72 19.28 8.73
C ASN A 52 -21.39 17.86 9.20
N GLU A 53 -20.22 17.66 9.84
CA GLU A 53 -19.85 16.35 10.39
C GLU A 53 -20.81 15.91 11.51
N LEU A 54 -21.24 16.83 12.38
CA LEU A 54 -22.31 16.57 13.35
C LEU A 54 -23.61 16.11 12.68
N LYS A 55 -24.02 16.77 11.59
CA LYS A 55 -25.23 16.40 10.84
C LYS A 55 -25.11 15.00 10.24
N LYS A 56 -23.97 14.68 9.62
CA LYS A 56 -23.72 13.34 9.05
C LYS A 56 -23.65 12.27 10.13
N GLU A 57 -23.12 12.60 11.31
CA GLU A 57 -23.07 11.67 12.43
C GLU A 57 -24.46 11.34 12.96
N LYS A 58 -25.31 12.36 13.14
CA LYS A 58 -26.72 12.16 13.47
C LYS A 58 -27.43 11.25 12.46
N GLN A 59 -27.16 11.42 11.16
CA GLN A 59 -27.73 10.55 10.12
C GLN A 59 -27.27 9.10 10.24
N VAL A 60 -25.99 8.87 10.55
CA VAL A 60 -25.46 7.51 10.77
C VAL A 60 -26.09 6.89 12.02
N ASN A 61 -26.21 7.65 13.10
CA ASN A 61 -26.85 7.18 14.34
C ASN A 61 -28.31 6.82 14.11
N GLN A 62 -29.05 7.62 13.33
CA GLN A 62 -30.43 7.28 12.97
C GLN A 62 -30.51 5.97 12.18
N ARG A 63 -29.58 5.72 11.25
CA ARG A 63 -29.53 4.44 10.51
C ARG A 63 -29.26 3.27 11.45
N ILE A 64 -28.35 3.43 12.40
CA ILE A 64 -28.05 2.41 13.42
C ILE A 64 -29.30 2.13 14.26
N GLU A 65 -29.99 3.17 14.74
CA GLU A 65 -31.22 3.01 15.51
C GLU A 65 -32.28 2.23 14.72
N ASN A 66 -32.47 2.54 13.44
CA ASN A 66 -33.40 1.83 12.57
C ASN A 66 -33.01 0.33 12.44
N ILE A 67 -31.72 0.03 12.26
CA ILE A 67 -31.22 -1.35 12.20
C ILE A 67 -31.48 -2.07 13.53
N MET A 68 -31.28 -1.40 14.67
CA MET A 68 -31.52 -1.98 15.99
C MET A 68 -33.02 -2.24 16.25
N GLN A 69 -33.89 -1.35 15.79
CA GLN A 69 -35.34 -1.55 15.83
C GLN A 69 -35.78 -2.73 14.95
N GLN A 70 -35.23 -2.85 13.73
CA GLN A 70 -35.48 -4.00 12.86
C GLN A 70 -35.00 -5.30 13.52
N LYS A 71 -33.80 -5.30 14.10
CA LYS A 71 -33.24 -6.45 14.85
C LYS A 71 -34.18 -6.91 15.97
N ALA A 72 -34.78 -5.99 16.72
CA ALA A 72 -35.69 -6.32 17.81
C ALA A 72 -36.98 -7.02 17.36
N GLN A 73 -37.38 -6.85 16.09
CA GLN A 73 -38.58 -7.47 15.51
C GLN A 73 -38.31 -8.85 14.90
N ILE A 74 -37.04 -9.26 14.78
CA ILE A 74 -36.66 -10.56 14.21
C ILE A 74 -36.97 -11.68 15.19
N THR A 75 -37.80 -12.62 14.75
CA THR A 75 -38.14 -13.82 15.52
C THR A 75 -37.04 -14.88 15.42
N SER A 76 -36.94 -15.74 16.44
CA SER A 76 -36.03 -16.89 16.40
C SER A 76 -36.31 -17.85 15.23
N GLN A 77 -37.57 -17.93 14.77
CA GLN A 77 -37.93 -18.74 13.60
C GLN A 77 -37.39 -18.15 12.30
N GLN A 78 -37.52 -16.84 12.10
CA GLN A 78 -36.92 -16.15 10.96
C GLN A 78 -35.40 -16.30 10.97
N LEU A 79 -34.77 -16.15 12.14
CA LEU A 79 -33.32 -16.29 12.28
C LEU A 79 -32.85 -17.72 11.94
N ARG A 80 -33.55 -18.76 12.41
CA ARG A 80 -33.25 -20.16 12.04
C ARG A 80 -33.40 -20.41 10.54
N LYS A 81 -34.44 -19.85 9.91
CA LYS A 81 -34.63 -19.96 8.45
C LYS A 81 -33.48 -19.29 7.69
N ALA A 82 -33.11 -18.08 8.09
CA ALA A 82 -31.98 -17.36 7.51
C ALA A 82 -30.67 -18.14 7.70
N GLN A 83 -30.43 -18.71 8.88
CA GLN A 83 -29.27 -19.54 9.18
C GLN A 83 -29.11 -20.69 8.18
N LEU A 84 -30.18 -21.45 7.92
CA LEU A 84 -30.14 -22.55 6.94
C LEU A 84 -29.85 -22.08 5.51
N GLN A 85 -30.40 -20.93 5.10
CA GLN A 85 -30.17 -20.37 3.77
C GLN A 85 -28.73 -19.88 3.61
N VAL A 86 -28.24 -19.15 4.61
CA VAL A 86 -26.87 -18.62 4.61
C VAL A 86 -25.84 -19.73 4.72
N ASP A 87 -26.08 -20.77 5.52
CA ASP A 87 -25.17 -21.92 5.63
C ASP A 87 -25.09 -22.72 4.34
N ARG A 88 -26.20 -22.84 3.59
CA ARG A 88 -26.18 -23.45 2.26
C ARG A 88 -25.30 -22.65 1.29
N PHE A 89 -25.48 -21.33 1.25
CA PHE A 89 -24.67 -20.46 0.41
C PHE A 89 -23.19 -20.46 0.85
N ALA A 90 -22.92 -20.47 2.16
CA ALA A 90 -21.57 -20.60 2.69
C ALA A 90 -20.92 -21.93 2.29
N MET A 91 -21.68 -23.03 2.25
CA MET A 91 -21.17 -24.33 1.80
C MET A 91 -20.78 -24.30 0.32
N GLU A 92 -21.57 -23.66 -0.54
CA GLU A 92 -21.24 -23.46 -1.97
C GLU A 92 -19.97 -22.61 -2.14
N LEU A 93 -19.82 -21.55 -1.35
CA LEU A 93 -18.62 -20.71 -1.34
C LEU A 93 -17.39 -21.47 -0.85
N GLU A 94 -17.53 -22.32 0.16
CA GLU A 94 -16.42 -23.13 0.67
C GLU A 94 -15.99 -24.20 -0.32
N GLN A 95 -16.96 -24.84 -1.00
CA GLN A 95 -16.70 -25.83 -2.06
C GLN A 95 -15.97 -25.24 -3.26
N SER A 96 -16.23 -23.96 -3.57
CA SER A 96 -15.59 -23.22 -4.67
C SER A 96 -14.34 -22.44 -4.24
N ARG A 97 -13.82 -22.67 -3.02
CA ARG A 97 -12.58 -22.02 -2.56
C ARG A 97 -11.41 -22.45 -3.45
N ASP A 98 -10.80 -21.47 -4.11
CA ASP A 98 -9.57 -21.64 -4.87
C ASP A 98 -8.36 -21.12 -4.08
N LEU A 99 -7.37 -22.00 -3.89
CA LEU A 99 -6.09 -21.71 -3.23
C LEU A 99 -4.88 -21.93 -4.16
N ASN A 100 -5.12 -22.18 -5.45
CA ASN A 100 -4.05 -22.52 -6.39
C ASN A 100 -3.30 -21.29 -6.92
N ASN A 101 -3.91 -20.11 -6.80
CA ASN A 101 -3.33 -18.85 -7.25
C ASN A 101 -2.44 -18.24 -6.16
N THR A 102 -1.32 -17.63 -6.58
CA THR A 102 -0.48 -16.78 -5.74
C THR A 102 -0.65 -15.34 -6.16
N ILE A 103 -1.45 -14.60 -5.38
CA ILE A 103 -1.71 -13.18 -5.59
C ILE A 103 -0.75 -12.36 -4.74
N VAL A 104 -0.15 -11.35 -5.37
CA VAL A 104 0.71 -10.38 -4.71
C VAL A 104 0.04 -9.01 -4.79
N HIS A 105 0.00 -8.29 -3.67
CA HIS A 105 -0.31 -6.87 -3.64
C HIS A 105 0.97 -6.09 -3.31
N ILE A 106 1.37 -5.18 -4.19
CA ILE A 106 2.50 -4.25 -3.99
C ILE A 106 1.95 -2.87 -3.64
N ASP A 107 2.55 -2.21 -2.65
CA ASP A 107 2.13 -0.91 -2.16
C ASP A 107 3.37 -0.08 -1.76
N MET A 108 3.66 0.99 -2.51
CA MET A 108 4.83 1.84 -2.28
C MET A 108 4.76 2.56 -0.92
N ASP A 109 5.88 2.63 -0.20
CA ASP A 109 5.88 3.14 1.16
C ASP A 109 5.88 4.68 1.21
N ALA A 110 4.79 5.25 1.71
CA ALA A 110 4.62 6.71 1.81
C ALA A 110 4.92 7.45 0.50
N PHE A 111 4.47 6.87 -0.63
CA PHE A 111 4.95 7.13 -1.99
C PHE A 111 5.35 8.58 -2.31
N TYR A 112 4.40 9.52 -2.31
CA TYR A 112 4.72 10.91 -2.69
C TYR A 112 5.74 11.56 -1.75
N ALA A 113 5.64 11.34 -0.44
CA ALA A 113 6.61 11.88 0.50
C ALA A 113 8.00 11.24 0.32
N ALA A 114 8.05 9.94 0.01
CA ALA A 114 9.31 9.26 -0.26
C ALA A 114 10.00 9.78 -1.53
N VAL A 115 9.23 10.10 -2.58
CA VAL A 115 9.76 10.77 -3.79
C VAL A 115 10.39 12.12 -3.44
N GLU A 116 9.69 12.96 -2.65
CA GLU A 116 10.23 14.26 -2.25
C GLU A 116 11.48 14.13 -1.36
N MET A 117 11.53 13.12 -0.47
CA MET A 117 12.70 12.84 0.38
C MET A 117 13.92 12.37 -0.43
N ARG A 118 13.69 11.63 -1.52
CA ARG A 118 14.75 11.20 -2.44
C ARG A 118 15.32 12.39 -3.20
N ASP A 119 14.45 13.23 -3.75
CA ASP A 119 14.85 14.35 -4.60
C ASP A 119 15.41 15.53 -3.79
N ASN A 120 15.06 15.63 -2.50
CA ASN A 120 15.63 16.61 -1.57
C ASN A 120 16.09 15.91 -0.26
N PRO A 121 17.38 15.51 -0.18
CA PRO A 121 17.93 14.79 0.97
C PRO A 121 17.81 15.53 2.31
N GLU A 122 17.68 16.86 2.33
CA GLU A 122 17.48 17.64 3.56
C GLU A 122 16.17 17.32 4.29
N LEU A 123 15.23 16.66 3.61
CA LEU A 123 13.94 16.24 4.13
C LEU A 123 13.95 14.85 4.78
N LYS A 124 15.00 14.06 4.56
CA LYS A 124 15.03 12.62 4.89
C LYS A 124 14.72 12.32 6.36
N ASP A 125 15.33 13.08 7.26
CA ASP A 125 15.20 12.86 8.71
C ASP A 125 14.19 13.80 9.39
N LYS A 126 13.36 14.50 8.59
CA LYS A 126 12.38 15.49 9.08
C LYS A 126 10.95 14.96 8.91
N PRO A 127 10.00 15.36 9.78
CA PRO A 127 8.59 15.08 9.54
C PRO A 127 8.11 15.91 8.35
N ILE A 128 7.66 15.22 7.29
CA ILE A 128 7.13 15.87 6.09
C ILE A 128 5.76 15.34 5.70
N ALA A 129 5.00 16.18 5.01
CA ALA A 129 3.76 15.80 4.34
C ALA A 129 3.69 16.43 2.94
N VAL A 130 3.02 15.74 2.02
CA VAL A 130 2.76 16.26 0.67
C VAL A 130 1.33 16.75 0.59
N GLY A 131 1.12 17.96 0.08
CA GLY A 131 -0.18 18.59 -0.05
C GLY A 131 -0.10 20.11 0.13
N SER A 132 -1.08 20.68 0.82
CA SER A 132 -1.15 22.10 1.15
C SER A 132 -1.63 22.33 2.58
N SER A 133 -1.70 23.60 2.99
CA SER A 133 -2.34 23.97 4.26
C SER A 133 -3.81 23.51 4.34
N SER A 134 -4.49 23.42 3.19
CA SER A 134 -5.89 23.00 3.11
C SER A 134 -6.06 21.49 3.25
N MET A 135 -5.21 20.70 2.60
CA MET A 135 -5.34 19.24 2.61
C MET A 135 -4.00 18.53 2.35
N LEU A 136 -3.73 17.49 3.14
CA LEU A 136 -2.58 16.61 2.95
C LEU A 136 -2.96 15.36 2.16
N THR A 137 -2.18 15.04 1.14
CA THR A 137 -2.31 13.84 0.32
C THR A 137 -1.65 12.64 0.99
N THR A 138 -0.47 12.83 1.57
CA THR A 138 0.24 11.80 2.35
C THR A 138 1.26 12.41 3.31
N SER A 139 1.86 11.58 4.15
CA SER A 139 2.90 11.96 5.11
C SER A 139 3.92 10.84 5.26
N ASN A 140 5.18 11.22 5.49
CA ASN A 140 6.23 10.24 5.78
C ASN A 140 6.03 9.61 7.17
N TYR A 141 6.74 8.51 7.44
CA TYR A 141 6.60 7.78 8.70
C TYR A 141 7.04 8.59 9.93
N HIS A 142 7.98 9.54 9.78
CA HIS A 142 8.35 10.47 10.86
C HIS A 142 7.17 11.36 11.28
N ALA A 143 6.43 11.94 10.33
CA ALA A 143 5.26 12.75 10.61
C ALA A 143 4.08 11.93 11.17
N ARG A 144 3.92 10.68 10.71
CA ARG A 144 2.86 9.77 11.21
C ARG A 144 2.94 9.52 12.72
N ARG A 145 4.13 9.55 13.31
CA ARG A 145 4.34 9.44 14.77
C ARG A 145 3.70 10.59 15.57
N PHE A 146 3.33 11.69 14.93
CA PHE A 146 2.61 12.81 15.55
C PHE A 146 1.10 12.75 15.30
N GLY A 147 0.60 11.71 14.63
CA GLY A 147 -0.79 11.62 14.19
C GLY A 147 -1.08 12.28 12.83
N VAL A 148 -0.07 12.89 12.20
CA VAL A 148 -0.21 13.50 10.85
C VAL A 148 -0.42 12.40 9.81
N ARG A 149 -1.44 12.57 8.95
CA ARG A 149 -1.83 11.54 7.98
C ARG A 149 -2.52 12.13 6.76
N ALA A 150 -2.65 11.32 5.72
CA ALA A 150 -3.45 11.63 4.53
C ALA A 150 -4.90 12.00 4.89
N ALA A 151 -5.51 12.88 4.08
CA ALA A 151 -6.85 13.44 4.28
C ALA A 151 -7.02 14.26 5.57
N MET A 152 -5.92 14.75 6.15
CA MET A 152 -5.92 15.72 7.24
C MET A 152 -5.65 17.13 6.68
N PRO A 153 -6.33 18.18 7.15
CA PRO A 153 -5.96 19.55 6.80
C PRO A 153 -4.54 19.89 7.28
N GLY A 154 -3.74 20.53 6.43
CA GLY A 154 -2.35 20.88 6.73
C GLY A 154 -2.21 21.81 7.95
N PHE A 155 -3.14 22.74 8.15
CA PHE A 155 -3.13 23.60 9.33
C PHE A 155 -3.36 22.83 10.65
N ILE A 156 -4.14 21.74 10.64
CA ILE A 156 -4.31 20.86 11.81
C ILE A 156 -3.04 20.05 12.03
N ALA A 157 -2.47 19.51 10.95
CA ALA A 157 -1.21 18.76 11.01
C ALA A 157 -0.07 19.59 11.60
N LYS A 158 0.02 20.88 11.26
CA LYS A 158 0.96 21.84 11.84
C LYS A 158 0.75 22.09 13.34
N ARG A 159 -0.48 21.97 13.85
CA ARG A 159 -0.73 22.03 15.30
C ARG A 159 -0.27 20.76 16.01
N LEU A 160 -0.40 19.60 15.36
CA LEU A 160 0.10 18.32 15.88
C LEU A 160 1.64 18.24 15.84
N CYS A 161 2.25 18.81 14.80
CA CYS A 161 3.69 18.81 14.57
C CYS A 161 4.12 20.19 14.03
N PRO A 162 4.49 21.15 14.91
CA PRO A 162 4.88 22.50 14.51
C PRO A 162 6.05 22.54 13.50
N GLN A 163 6.99 21.59 13.64
CA GLN A 163 8.16 21.41 12.78
C GLN A 163 7.87 20.68 11.46
N LEU A 164 6.61 20.29 11.18
CA LEU A 164 6.23 19.59 9.95
C LEU A 164 6.57 20.42 8.70
N ILE A 165 7.18 19.82 7.69
CA ILE A 165 7.37 20.48 6.38
C ILE A 165 6.26 20.03 5.44
N ILE A 166 5.51 20.96 4.87
CA ILE A 166 4.48 20.66 3.87
C ILE A 166 5.04 20.99 2.48
N VAL A 167 5.18 19.96 1.65
CA VAL A 167 5.71 20.06 0.28
C VAL A 167 4.55 20.02 -0.72
N PRO A 168 4.46 20.95 -1.69
CA PRO A 168 3.45 20.88 -2.74
C PRO A 168 3.56 19.61 -3.59
N PRO A 169 2.45 19.04 -4.07
CA PRO A 169 2.49 17.81 -4.88
C PRO A 169 3.09 18.07 -6.27
N ASN A 170 3.90 17.12 -6.75
CA ASN A 170 4.41 17.07 -8.13
C ASN A 170 3.96 15.77 -8.83
N PHE A 171 2.77 15.81 -9.44
CA PHE A 171 2.15 14.62 -10.02
C PHE A 171 2.88 14.06 -11.24
N ASP A 172 3.64 14.86 -11.98
CA ASP A 172 4.44 14.37 -13.12
C ASP A 172 5.58 13.48 -12.64
N LYS A 173 6.30 13.90 -11.58
CA LYS A 173 7.31 13.06 -10.93
C LYS A 173 6.71 11.75 -10.43
N TYR A 174 5.55 11.80 -9.77
CA TYR A 174 4.91 10.61 -9.23
C TYR A 174 4.47 9.64 -10.33
N ARG A 175 3.95 10.16 -11.45
CA ARG A 175 3.62 9.35 -12.64
C ARG A 175 4.86 8.71 -13.26
N ALA A 176 5.97 9.45 -13.37
CA ALA A 176 7.22 8.93 -13.91
C ALA A 176 7.75 7.75 -13.07
N VAL A 177 7.81 7.90 -11.75
CA VAL A 177 8.24 6.82 -10.85
C VAL A 177 7.26 5.64 -10.89
N SER A 178 5.96 5.90 -10.93
CA SER A 178 4.94 4.84 -11.08
C SER A 178 5.18 4.02 -12.35
N LYS A 179 5.53 4.66 -13.46
CA LYS A 179 5.87 3.98 -14.72
C LYS A 179 7.10 3.08 -14.55
N GLU A 180 8.16 3.56 -13.92
CA GLU A 180 9.38 2.77 -13.68
C GLU A 180 9.12 1.51 -12.86
N VAL A 181 8.24 1.61 -11.84
CA VAL A 181 7.79 0.47 -11.02
C VAL A 181 6.96 -0.49 -11.86
N LYS A 182 5.97 0.02 -12.61
CA LYS A 182 5.10 -0.79 -13.48
C LYS A 182 5.87 -1.58 -14.53
N GLU A 183 6.96 -1.03 -15.06
CA GLU A 183 7.88 -1.75 -15.96
C GLU A 183 8.51 -2.97 -15.28
N ILE A 184 8.84 -2.89 -13.98
CA ILE A 184 9.35 -4.05 -13.23
C ILE A 184 8.22 -5.06 -12.99
N LEU A 185 7.03 -4.60 -12.62
CA LEU A 185 5.90 -5.48 -12.31
C LEU A 185 5.47 -6.33 -13.52
N ALA A 186 5.54 -5.77 -14.73
CA ALA A 186 5.18 -6.44 -15.97
C ALA A 186 6.00 -7.71 -16.26
N ASP A 187 7.22 -7.83 -15.73
CA ASP A 187 8.05 -9.03 -15.89
C ASP A 187 7.51 -10.26 -15.14
N TYR A 188 6.74 -10.03 -14.07
CA TYR A 188 6.22 -11.10 -13.20
C TYR A 188 4.76 -11.42 -13.51
N ASP A 189 4.01 -10.42 -13.96
CA ASP A 189 2.66 -10.59 -14.49
C ASP A 189 2.40 -9.50 -15.54
N PRO A 190 2.37 -9.84 -16.85
CA PRO A 190 2.09 -8.84 -17.90
C PRO A 190 0.65 -8.33 -17.87
N ASN A 191 -0.25 -8.99 -17.13
CA ASN A 191 -1.65 -8.61 -16.96
C ASN A 191 -1.93 -8.09 -15.54
N PHE A 192 -0.90 -7.61 -14.83
CA PHE A 192 -1.06 -7.04 -13.51
C PHE A 192 -2.12 -5.91 -13.52
N MET A 193 -2.82 -5.74 -12.41
CA MET A 193 -3.88 -4.75 -12.25
C MET A 193 -3.34 -3.58 -11.42
N ALA A 194 -3.15 -2.41 -12.04
CA ALA A 194 -2.72 -1.20 -11.34
C ALA A 194 -3.93 -0.47 -10.73
N MET A 195 -3.96 -0.34 -9.41
CA MET A 195 -5.08 0.33 -8.72
C MET A 195 -4.89 1.84 -8.64
N SER A 196 -3.65 2.27 -8.41
CA SER A 196 -3.26 3.68 -8.28
C SER A 196 -1.87 3.90 -8.90
N LEU A 197 -1.20 5.01 -8.55
CA LEU A 197 0.19 5.21 -8.93
C LEU A 197 1.15 4.33 -8.10
N ASP A 198 0.76 3.98 -6.87
CA ASP A 198 1.59 3.28 -5.89
C ASP A 198 1.13 1.86 -5.54
N GLU A 199 -0.05 1.42 -5.99
CA GLU A 199 -0.62 0.11 -5.65
C GLU A 199 -0.93 -0.73 -6.90
N ALA A 200 -0.61 -2.02 -6.83
CA ALA A 200 -0.91 -2.98 -7.89
C ALA A 200 -1.10 -4.41 -7.36
N TYR A 201 -1.96 -5.18 -8.03
CA TYR A 201 -2.05 -6.63 -7.85
C TYR A 201 -1.35 -7.37 -8.99
N LEU A 202 -0.66 -8.46 -8.67
CA LEU A 202 -0.06 -9.40 -9.61
C LEU A 202 -0.56 -10.80 -9.32
N ASN A 203 -0.79 -11.60 -10.36
CA ASN A 203 -0.93 -13.04 -10.25
C ASN A 203 0.36 -13.72 -10.73
N ILE A 204 1.25 -14.00 -9.79
CA ILE A 204 2.58 -14.57 -10.09
C ILE A 204 2.57 -16.09 -10.24
N THR A 205 1.39 -16.73 -10.30
CA THR A 205 1.26 -18.19 -10.35
C THR A 205 2.01 -18.78 -11.55
N LYS A 206 1.82 -18.20 -12.74
CA LYS A 206 2.51 -18.63 -13.96
C LYS A 206 4.02 -18.41 -13.85
N HIS A 207 4.44 -17.23 -13.39
CA HIS A 207 5.85 -16.92 -13.19
C HIS A 207 6.52 -17.90 -12.22
N LEU A 208 5.87 -18.28 -11.12
CA LEU A 208 6.40 -19.26 -10.18
C LEU A 208 6.57 -20.65 -10.79
N GLN A 209 5.66 -21.08 -11.67
CA GLN A 209 5.79 -22.36 -12.38
C GLN A 209 7.03 -22.37 -13.30
N GLU A 210 7.24 -21.29 -14.05
CA GLU A 210 8.39 -21.14 -14.95
C GLU A 210 9.70 -21.00 -14.17
N ARG A 211 9.70 -20.20 -13.11
CA ARG A 211 10.88 -19.87 -12.29
C ARG A 211 11.49 -21.07 -11.58
N LYS A 212 10.71 -22.12 -11.29
CA LYS A 212 11.23 -23.36 -10.66
C LYS A 212 12.43 -23.94 -11.41
N ASN A 213 12.46 -23.80 -12.74
CA ASN A 213 13.50 -24.35 -13.60
C ASN A 213 14.50 -23.29 -14.08
N TRP A 214 14.47 -22.07 -13.54
CA TRP A 214 15.38 -21.00 -13.96
C TRP A 214 16.80 -21.21 -13.41
N PRO A 215 17.84 -21.11 -14.26
CA PRO A 215 19.22 -21.05 -13.78
C PRO A 215 19.45 -19.81 -12.91
N GLU A 216 20.50 -19.82 -12.10
CA GLU A 216 20.80 -18.71 -11.19
C GLU A 216 20.98 -17.38 -11.93
N ASP A 217 21.56 -17.39 -13.12
CA ASP A 217 21.81 -16.16 -13.89
C ASP A 217 20.53 -15.42 -14.29
N LYS A 218 19.39 -16.12 -14.43
CA LYS A 218 18.09 -15.47 -14.66
C LYS A 218 17.47 -14.86 -13.40
N ARG A 219 18.03 -15.17 -12.23
CA ARG A 219 17.58 -14.71 -10.91
C ARG A 219 18.65 -13.89 -10.19
N LYS A 220 19.69 -13.49 -10.93
CA LYS A 220 20.86 -12.75 -10.44
C LYS A 220 20.74 -11.30 -10.86
N TYR A 221 20.91 -10.40 -9.89
CA TYR A 221 20.86 -8.95 -10.11
C TYR A 221 22.06 -8.28 -9.47
N PHE A 222 22.57 -7.23 -10.11
CA PHE A 222 23.71 -6.45 -9.61
C PHE A 222 23.24 -5.34 -8.69
N ILE A 223 23.96 -5.14 -7.59
CA ILE A 223 23.72 -4.04 -6.66
C ILE A 223 24.34 -2.77 -7.25
N LYS A 224 23.54 -1.71 -7.41
CA LYS A 224 24.06 -0.38 -7.70
C LYS A 224 24.67 0.19 -6.42
N THR A 225 25.98 0.10 -6.27
CA THR A 225 26.70 0.92 -5.29
C THR A 225 26.75 2.34 -5.84
N GLY A 226 26.18 3.31 -5.11
CA GLY A 226 26.29 4.72 -5.49
C GLY A 226 27.75 5.09 -5.67
N ASN A 227 28.06 5.97 -6.63
CA ASN A 227 29.42 6.40 -6.96
C ASN A 227 30.24 6.76 -5.70
N SER A 228 31.02 5.81 -5.23
CA SER A 228 32.18 5.97 -4.39
C SER A 228 33.20 5.01 -5.01
N LEU A 229 33.96 5.57 -5.94
CA LEU A 229 35.19 4.98 -6.45
C LEU A 229 36.15 4.88 -5.26
N GLU A 230 36.06 3.80 -4.49
CA GLU A 230 37.05 3.28 -3.55
C GLU A 230 36.41 2.08 -2.84
N ASN A 231 36.30 0.95 -3.54
CA ASN A 231 36.17 -0.33 -2.86
C ASN A 231 37.56 -0.98 -2.86
N ASP A 232 38.34 -0.68 -1.82
CA ASP A 232 39.48 -1.50 -1.43
C ASP A 232 38.97 -2.88 -1.03
N LYS A 233 39.06 -3.83 -1.96
CA LYS A 233 38.95 -5.26 -1.65
C LYS A 233 39.99 -6.07 -2.42
N PRO A 234 40.49 -7.15 -1.79
CA PRO A 234 41.74 -7.77 -2.18
C PRO A 234 41.64 -8.43 -3.55
N GLY A 235 42.37 -7.87 -4.51
CA GLY A 235 42.59 -8.51 -5.80
C GLY A 235 43.55 -9.70 -5.65
N LYS A 236 43.12 -10.86 -6.16
CA LYS A 236 43.94 -12.05 -6.46
C LYS A 236 44.97 -12.48 -5.39
N GLU A 237 44.50 -13.07 -4.29
CA GLU A 237 45.27 -14.10 -3.55
C GLU A 237 44.52 -15.44 -3.44
N VAL A 238 43.57 -15.74 -4.33
CA VAL A 238 42.83 -17.02 -4.32
C VAL A 238 43.31 -18.00 -5.41
N ASN A 239 44.28 -17.61 -6.25
CA ASN A 239 44.93 -18.52 -7.21
C ASN A 239 46.36 -18.89 -6.80
N LYS A 240 46.54 -19.35 -5.56
CA LYS A 240 47.73 -20.13 -5.15
C LYS A 240 47.33 -21.44 -4.47
N LEU A 241 46.37 -22.14 -5.06
CA LEU A 241 46.05 -23.53 -4.72
C LEU A 241 45.85 -24.34 -6.01
N SER A 242 46.85 -24.31 -6.90
CA SER A 242 47.08 -25.42 -7.81
C SER A 242 48.01 -26.42 -7.11
N GLU A 243 47.78 -27.72 -7.29
CA GLU A 243 48.46 -28.81 -6.57
C GLU A 243 49.97 -29.00 -6.91
N HIS A 244 50.64 -28.00 -7.48
CA HIS A 244 52.04 -28.10 -7.90
C HIS A 244 53.02 -27.12 -7.24
N GLU A 245 52.59 -26.33 -6.25
CA GLU A 245 53.51 -25.42 -5.51
C GLU A 245 53.52 -25.65 -3.98
N ARG A 246 53.25 -26.88 -3.51
CA ARG A 246 53.32 -27.23 -2.06
C ARG A 246 54.68 -27.73 -1.56
N SER A 247 55.73 -27.52 -2.34
CA SER A 247 57.12 -27.70 -1.92
C SER A 247 57.89 -26.71 -2.77
N ILE A 248 58.21 -25.51 -2.31
CA ILE A 248 59.31 -25.23 -1.39
C ILE A 248 59.05 -23.84 -0.78
N SER A 249 58.99 -23.75 0.55
CA SER A 249 59.48 -22.61 1.32
C SER A 249 59.58 -23.07 2.77
N PRO A 250 60.76 -22.97 3.36
CA PRO A 250 61.03 -21.76 4.13
C PRO A 250 62.46 -21.24 3.95
N LEU A 251 62.64 -19.93 4.02
CA LEU A 251 63.57 -19.24 4.93
C LEU A 251 63.78 -17.78 4.49
N LEU A 252 63.57 -16.90 5.46
CA LEU A 252 64.02 -15.51 5.52
C LEU A 252 65.55 -15.45 5.42
N PHE A 253 66.11 -14.43 4.74
CA PHE A 253 67.07 -13.43 5.25
C PHE A 253 67.49 -12.44 4.14
N GLU A 254 67.93 -11.26 4.58
CA GLU A 254 68.18 -10.01 3.86
C GLU A 254 69.46 -9.95 3.00
N ASP A 255 69.55 -8.83 2.27
CA ASP A 255 70.72 -8.10 1.73
C ASP A 255 71.17 -8.30 0.26
N SER A 256 71.12 -7.15 -0.44
CA SER A 256 71.66 -6.81 -1.79
C SER A 256 73.20 -6.70 -1.76
N PRO A 257 73.99 -6.50 -2.87
CA PRO A 257 73.66 -5.72 -4.08
C PRO A 257 74.38 -6.18 -5.40
N PRO A 258 74.63 -5.31 -6.41
CA PRO A 258 74.19 -5.45 -7.80
C PRO A 258 75.28 -6.00 -8.76
N ASP A 259 74.93 -6.40 -9.99
CA ASP A 259 75.47 -5.78 -11.22
C ASP A 259 75.20 -6.56 -12.54
N LEU A 260 75.17 -5.77 -13.63
CA LEU A 260 75.51 -6.08 -15.05
C LEU A 260 74.49 -6.79 -15.99
N GLN A 261 73.92 -5.98 -16.88
CA GLN A 261 73.49 -6.31 -18.28
C GLN A 261 74.74 -6.52 -19.20
N PRO A 262 74.68 -6.87 -20.52
CA PRO A 262 73.57 -6.84 -21.51
C PRO A 262 73.62 -8.04 -22.54
N PRO A 263 73.18 -7.90 -23.82
CA PRO A 263 71.82 -8.12 -24.33
C PRO A 263 71.72 -9.29 -25.33
N GLY A 264 70.52 -9.84 -25.54
CA GLY A 264 70.28 -10.86 -26.57
C GLY A 264 68.87 -10.79 -27.14
N ASN A 265 68.75 -10.32 -28.38
CA ASN A 265 67.53 -10.30 -29.19
C ASN A 265 67.02 -11.72 -29.49
N THR A 266 65.71 -11.94 -29.40
CA THR A 266 64.96 -12.71 -30.42
C THR A 266 63.46 -12.38 -30.42
N SER A 267 63.06 -11.90 -31.59
CA SER A 267 61.76 -11.80 -32.25
C SER A 267 60.53 -12.56 -31.71
N GLN A 268 59.41 -11.82 -31.73
CA GLN A 268 58.05 -12.20 -32.17
C GLN A 268 57.32 -13.32 -31.41
N VAL A 269 56.16 -12.99 -30.81
CA VAL A 269 54.82 -13.33 -31.35
C VAL A 269 53.80 -12.42 -30.66
N ASN A 270 52.95 -11.76 -31.46
CA ASN A 270 51.75 -11.07 -31.02
C ASN A 270 50.71 -12.08 -30.53
N SER A 271 50.29 -11.93 -29.28
CA SER A 271 48.96 -12.35 -28.84
C SER A 271 48.45 -11.31 -27.86
N GLU A 272 47.63 -10.38 -28.38
CA GLU A 272 46.83 -9.45 -27.59
C GLU A 272 45.81 -10.26 -26.78
N GLU A 273 46.21 -10.80 -25.64
CA GLU A 273 45.27 -11.16 -24.59
C GLU A 273 44.80 -9.86 -23.93
N GLN A 274 43.62 -9.42 -24.36
CA GLN A 274 42.83 -8.43 -23.64
C GLN A 274 42.54 -8.96 -22.23
N ASN A 275 43.44 -8.64 -21.31
CA ASN A 275 43.32 -8.87 -19.89
C ASN A 275 42.23 -7.94 -19.34
N ASN A 276 40.97 -8.31 -19.59
CA ASN A 276 39.81 -7.58 -19.10
C ASN A 276 39.64 -7.95 -17.63
N SER A 277 40.19 -7.11 -16.74
CA SER A 277 39.98 -7.18 -15.30
C SER A 277 38.48 -7.19 -15.01
N GLN A 278 37.91 -8.38 -14.80
CA GLN A 278 36.52 -8.55 -14.36
C GLN A 278 36.42 -7.98 -12.94
N ILE A 279 36.04 -6.71 -12.85
CA ILE A 279 35.56 -6.08 -11.64
C ILE A 279 34.30 -6.88 -11.25
N LEU A 280 34.43 -7.76 -10.25
CA LEU A 280 33.32 -8.55 -9.72
C LEU A 280 32.35 -7.59 -9.04
N GLN A 281 31.36 -7.08 -9.78
CA GLN A 281 30.30 -6.27 -9.21
C GLN A 281 29.49 -7.14 -8.25
N ASN A 282 29.25 -6.64 -7.03
CA ASN A 282 28.46 -7.36 -6.02
C ASN A 282 27.07 -7.70 -6.60
N SER A 283 26.80 -8.99 -6.76
CA SER A 283 25.52 -9.51 -7.26
C SER A 283 24.78 -10.29 -6.18
N VAL A 284 23.46 -10.28 -6.24
CA VAL A 284 22.56 -11.07 -5.39
C VAL A 284 21.72 -12.02 -6.23
N VAL A 285 21.43 -13.20 -5.70
CA VAL A 285 20.58 -14.21 -6.35
C VAL A 285 19.36 -14.44 -5.46
N PHE A 286 18.16 -14.45 -6.05
CA PHE A 286 16.92 -14.70 -5.32
C PHE A 286 16.39 -16.11 -5.61
N GLY A 287 15.84 -16.78 -4.61
CA GLY A 287 15.30 -18.15 -4.73
C GLY A 287 14.09 -18.31 -5.67
N THR A 288 13.41 -19.45 -5.57
CA THR A 288 12.28 -19.83 -6.42
C THR A 288 10.91 -19.79 -5.71
N SER A 289 10.89 -19.51 -4.41
CA SER A 289 9.66 -19.38 -3.64
C SER A 289 8.92 -18.06 -3.95
N ALA A 290 7.63 -17.99 -3.62
CA ALA A 290 6.86 -16.75 -3.74
C ALA A 290 7.47 -15.59 -2.93
N GLU A 291 7.96 -15.87 -1.72
CA GLU A 291 8.62 -14.84 -0.90
C GLU A 291 9.87 -14.29 -1.58
N GLU A 292 10.68 -15.15 -2.19
CA GLU A 292 11.91 -14.76 -2.88
C GLU A 292 11.64 -13.94 -4.14
N VAL A 293 10.62 -14.31 -4.93
CA VAL A 293 10.14 -13.50 -6.06
C VAL A 293 9.72 -12.10 -5.60
N VAL A 294 9.00 -12.00 -4.49
CA VAL A 294 8.54 -10.70 -3.99
C VAL A 294 9.68 -9.88 -3.37
N LYS A 295 10.66 -10.52 -2.73
CA LYS A 295 11.91 -9.84 -2.31
C LYS A 295 12.67 -9.30 -3.52
N GLU A 296 12.74 -10.07 -4.62
CA GLU A 296 13.36 -9.63 -5.88
C GLU A 296 12.62 -8.43 -6.48
N ILE A 297 11.29 -8.46 -6.56
CA ILE A 297 10.47 -7.32 -7.02
C ILE A 297 10.82 -6.07 -6.20
N ARG A 298 10.76 -6.17 -4.87
CA ARG A 298 11.03 -5.04 -3.96
C ARG A 298 12.47 -4.52 -4.09
N PHE A 299 13.44 -5.43 -4.19
CA PHE A 299 14.84 -5.09 -4.43
C PHE A 299 15.01 -4.33 -5.75
N ARG A 300 14.43 -4.82 -6.85
CA ARG A 300 14.52 -4.16 -8.17
C ARG A 300 13.86 -2.79 -8.15
N ILE A 301 12.73 -2.64 -7.46
CA ILE A 301 12.08 -1.33 -7.25
C ILE A 301 13.04 -0.38 -6.53
N GLU A 302 13.65 -0.81 -5.43
CA GLU A 302 14.60 -0.01 -4.66
C GLU A 302 15.84 0.37 -5.49
N GLN A 303 16.45 -0.57 -6.21
CA GLN A 303 17.62 -0.31 -7.06
C GLN A 303 17.31 0.61 -8.26
N LYS A 304 16.07 0.62 -8.75
CA LYS A 304 15.67 1.46 -9.88
C LYS A 304 15.24 2.85 -9.43
N THR A 305 14.47 2.93 -8.35
CA THR A 305 13.76 4.16 -7.96
C THR A 305 14.33 4.84 -6.73
N THR A 306 15.17 4.16 -5.94
CA THR A 306 15.62 4.56 -4.59
C THR A 306 14.48 4.63 -3.57
N LEU A 307 13.34 3.98 -3.85
CA LEU A 307 12.16 3.95 -2.99
C LEU A 307 11.85 2.53 -2.57
N THR A 308 11.27 2.37 -1.38
CA THR A 308 10.86 1.07 -0.86
C THR A 308 9.38 0.79 -1.15
N ALA A 309 9.05 -0.49 -1.21
CA ALA A 309 7.69 -0.97 -1.29
C ALA A 309 7.46 -2.09 -0.27
N SER A 310 6.22 -2.19 0.19
CA SER A 310 5.76 -3.32 0.99
C SER A 310 4.85 -4.22 0.16
N ALA A 311 4.76 -5.48 0.54
CA ALA A 311 4.08 -6.49 -0.26
C ALA A 311 3.30 -7.52 0.56
N GLY A 312 2.14 -7.94 0.06
CA GLY A 312 1.36 -9.02 0.65
C GLY A 312 1.21 -10.16 -0.32
N ILE A 313 1.40 -11.39 0.14
CA ILE A 313 1.32 -12.62 -0.66
C ILE A 313 0.21 -13.49 -0.10
N ALA A 314 -0.81 -13.79 -0.90
CA ALA A 314 -1.93 -14.60 -0.43
C ALA A 314 -2.65 -15.32 -1.57
N PRO A 315 -3.58 -16.24 -1.26
CA PRO A 315 -4.34 -16.95 -2.28
C PRO A 315 -5.33 -16.08 -3.09
N ASN A 316 -5.69 -14.90 -2.60
CA ASN A 316 -6.64 -14.00 -3.25
C ASN A 316 -6.33 -12.52 -2.97
N THR A 317 -6.95 -11.64 -3.75
CA THR A 317 -6.72 -10.17 -3.71
C THR A 317 -7.04 -9.55 -2.35
N MET A 318 -8.14 -9.96 -1.71
CA MET A 318 -8.57 -9.41 -0.43
C MET A 318 -7.51 -9.65 0.65
N LEU A 319 -7.05 -10.89 0.78
CA LEU A 319 -6.01 -11.25 1.74
C LEU A 319 -4.66 -10.61 1.40
N ALA A 320 -4.28 -10.58 0.12
CA ALA A 320 -3.01 -10.00 -0.32
C ALA A 320 -2.92 -8.51 0.05
N LYS A 321 -4.01 -7.75 -0.13
CA LYS A 321 -4.06 -6.34 0.29
C LYS A 321 -3.83 -6.17 1.78
N VAL A 322 -4.54 -6.93 2.61
CA VAL A 322 -4.39 -6.86 4.07
C VAL A 322 -2.96 -7.25 4.49
N CYS A 323 -2.36 -8.26 3.84
CA CYS A 323 -0.98 -8.67 4.11
C CYS A 323 0.04 -7.57 3.80
N SER A 324 -0.16 -6.81 2.72
CA SER A 324 0.77 -5.75 2.29
C SER A 324 0.91 -4.62 3.30
N ASP A 325 -0.12 -4.39 4.13
CA ASP A 325 -0.10 -3.40 5.20
C ASP A 325 0.52 -3.91 6.51
N LYS A 326 0.63 -5.23 6.70
CA LYS A 326 0.98 -5.83 8.00
C LYS A 326 2.41 -5.53 8.45
N ASN A 327 3.36 -5.57 7.52
CA ASN A 327 4.80 -5.37 7.77
C ASN A 327 5.31 -4.05 7.16
N LYS A 328 4.43 -3.05 6.96
CA LYS A 328 4.86 -1.72 6.50
C LYS A 328 5.66 -0.99 7.59
N PRO A 329 6.68 -0.18 7.22
CA PRO A 329 7.26 0.00 5.88
C PRO A 329 8.30 -1.05 5.49
N ASN A 330 8.61 -1.13 4.20
CA ASN A 330 9.65 -1.94 3.57
C ASN A 330 9.66 -3.41 4.04
N GLY A 331 8.47 -4.02 4.11
CA GLY A 331 8.32 -5.40 4.55
C GLY A 331 7.36 -6.18 3.67
N GLN A 332 7.33 -7.49 3.89
CA GLN A 332 6.37 -8.36 3.22
C GLN A 332 5.79 -9.39 4.18
N TYR A 333 4.61 -9.91 3.86
CA TYR A 333 3.95 -10.96 4.64
C TYR A 333 3.23 -11.95 3.72
N GLN A 334 3.37 -13.25 4.00
CA GLN A 334 2.70 -14.31 3.25
C GLN A 334 1.67 -15.06 4.12
N ILE A 335 0.51 -15.33 3.53
CA ILE A 335 -0.40 -16.41 3.97
C ILE A 335 -0.17 -17.60 3.06
N LEU A 336 0.19 -18.74 3.66
CA LEU A 336 0.41 -19.99 2.93
C LEU A 336 -0.89 -20.48 2.26
N PRO A 337 -0.82 -21.13 1.08
CA PRO A 337 -1.99 -21.53 0.29
C PRO A 337 -2.67 -22.79 0.85
N ASN A 338 -3.05 -22.75 2.12
CA ASN A 338 -3.86 -23.78 2.77
C ASN A 338 -4.97 -23.13 3.59
N ARG A 339 -6.09 -23.85 3.73
CA ARG A 339 -7.29 -23.33 4.41
C ARG A 339 -7.01 -22.94 5.87
N GLN A 340 -6.20 -23.73 6.57
CA GLN A 340 -5.91 -23.49 7.98
C GLN A 340 -5.20 -22.14 8.17
N ALA A 341 -4.15 -21.87 7.41
CA ALA A 341 -3.42 -20.60 7.44
C ALA A 341 -4.32 -19.39 7.11
N VAL A 342 -5.26 -19.55 6.16
CA VAL A 342 -6.26 -18.52 5.87
C VAL A 342 -7.16 -18.26 7.06
N MET A 343 -7.68 -19.31 7.70
CA MET A 343 -8.60 -19.19 8.82
C MET A 343 -7.90 -18.66 10.08
N ASP A 344 -6.68 -19.08 10.35
CA ASP A 344 -5.86 -18.58 11.45
C ASP A 344 -5.58 -17.09 11.30
N PHE A 345 -5.32 -16.62 10.07
CA PHE A 345 -5.16 -15.20 9.77
C PHE A 345 -6.46 -14.41 9.94
N ILE A 346 -7.59 -14.97 9.51
CA ILE A 346 -8.90 -14.29 9.53
C ILE A 346 -9.48 -14.20 10.93
N LYS A 347 -9.25 -15.20 11.79
CA LYS A 347 -9.89 -15.37 13.10
C LYS A 347 -9.98 -14.06 13.91
N ASP A 348 -8.83 -13.43 14.13
CA ASP A 348 -8.74 -12.23 14.96
C ASP A 348 -8.56 -10.93 14.14
N LEU A 349 -8.77 -11.00 12.82
CA LEU A 349 -8.61 -9.85 11.94
C LEU A 349 -9.71 -8.81 12.21
N PRO A 350 -9.37 -7.56 12.57
CA PRO A 350 -10.37 -6.51 12.72
C PRO A 350 -11.03 -6.20 11.38
N ILE A 351 -12.37 -6.11 11.35
CA ILE A 351 -13.14 -5.84 10.13
C ILE A 351 -12.68 -4.56 9.42
N ARG A 352 -12.21 -3.57 10.19
CA ARG A 352 -11.75 -2.27 9.67
C ARG A 352 -10.48 -2.36 8.82
N LYS A 353 -9.70 -3.43 8.95
CA LYS A 353 -8.50 -3.67 8.14
C LYS A 353 -8.83 -4.23 6.76
N VAL A 354 -10.06 -4.67 6.52
CA VAL A 354 -10.49 -5.21 5.23
C VAL A 354 -10.91 -4.08 4.28
N SER A 355 -10.31 -4.05 3.09
CA SER A 355 -10.64 -3.06 2.06
C SER A 355 -12.11 -3.16 1.65
N GLY A 356 -12.86 -2.07 1.83
CA GLY A 356 -14.31 -1.97 1.61
C GLY A 356 -15.13 -1.75 2.89
N ILE A 357 -14.56 -2.02 4.08
CA ILE A 357 -15.17 -1.67 5.36
C ILE A 357 -14.65 -0.31 5.84
N GLY A 358 -15.40 0.75 5.52
CA GLY A 358 -15.14 2.11 5.97
C GLY A 358 -15.73 2.43 7.36
N LYS A 359 -15.49 3.67 7.85
CA LYS A 359 -15.93 4.13 9.18
C LYS A 359 -17.42 3.89 9.47
N VAL A 360 -18.28 4.13 8.46
CA VAL A 360 -19.73 3.99 8.62
C VAL A 360 -20.13 2.52 8.78
N THR A 361 -19.66 1.64 7.89
CA THR A 361 -19.93 0.20 7.96
C THR A 361 -19.35 -0.41 9.23
N GLU A 362 -18.13 -0.03 9.61
CA GLU A 362 -17.51 -0.43 10.88
C GLU A 362 -18.41 -0.05 12.06
N LYS A 363 -18.93 1.19 12.11
CA LYS A 363 -19.79 1.64 13.20
C LYS A 363 -21.11 0.88 13.26
N MET A 364 -21.74 0.63 12.12
CA MET A 364 -22.97 -0.16 12.04
C MET A 364 -22.76 -1.60 12.52
N LEU A 365 -21.66 -2.24 12.13
CA LEU A 365 -21.31 -3.59 12.57
C LEU A 365 -20.94 -3.64 14.06
N LYS A 366 -20.21 -2.62 14.57
CA LYS A 366 -19.92 -2.47 16.00
C LYS A 366 -21.19 -2.36 16.85
N ALA A 367 -22.22 -1.65 16.38
CA ALA A 367 -23.51 -1.58 17.07
C ALA A 367 -24.20 -2.96 17.18
N LEU A 368 -23.85 -3.91 16.31
CA LEU A 368 -24.30 -5.31 16.38
C LEU A 368 -23.37 -6.18 17.23
N GLY A 369 -22.30 -5.64 17.81
CA GLY A 369 -21.29 -6.38 18.57
C GLY A 369 -20.25 -7.08 17.69
N ILE A 370 -19.97 -6.54 16.49
CA ILE A 370 -19.03 -7.14 15.52
C ILE A 370 -17.82 -6.21 15.35
N ILE A 371 -16.63 -6.72 15.69
CA ILE A 371 -15.33 -6.05 15.60
C ILE A 371 -14.36 -6.88 14.75
N THR A 372 -14.43 -8.20 14.82
CA THR A 372 -13.55 -9.15 14.12
C THR A 372 -14.28 -9.93 13.02
N CYS A 373 -13.52 -10.54 12.12
CA CYS A 373 -14.09 -11.40 11.08
C CYS A 373 -14.75 -12.68 11.63
N THR A 374 -14.30 -13.21 12.78
CA THR A 374 -14.99 -14.33 13.44
C THR A 374 -16.39 -13.94 13.89
N GLU A 375 -16.56 -12.78 14.53
CA GLU A 375 -17.88 -12.27 14.92
C GLU A 375 -18.76 -11.98 13.69
N LEU A 376 -18.14 -11.51 12.60
CA LEU A 376 -18.82 -11.31 11.32
C LEU A 376 -19.40 -12.62 10.77
N TYR A 377 -18.65 -13.73 10.88
CA TYR A 377 -19.15 -15.07 10.50
C TYR A 377 -20.25 -15.56 11.45
N GLN A 378 -20.07 -15.39 12.77
CA GLN A 378 -21.03 -15.83 13.78
C GLN A 378 -22.41 -15.19 13.58
N GLN A 379 -22.45 -13.92 13.15
CA GLN A 379 -23.70 -13.19 12.95
C GLN A 379 -24.23 -13.25 11.50
N ARG A 380 -23.70 -14.11 10.63
CA ARG A 380 -24.05 -14.17 9.19
C ARG A 380 -25.56 -14.26 8.89
N ALA A 381 -26.32 -14.99 9.70
CA ALA A 381 -27.78 -15.09 9.54
C ALA A 381 -28.53 -13.82 9.94
N LEU A 382 -28.05 -13.11 10.96
CA LEU A 382 -28.62 -11.82 11.33
C LEU A 382 -28.29 -10.77 10.26
N LEU A 383 -27.06 -10.79 9.75
CA LEU A 383 -26.61 -9.87 8.70
C LEU A 383 -27.43 -10.02 7.41
N SER A 384 -27.83 -11.24 7.03
CA SER A 384 -28.67 -11.46 5.84
C SER A 384 -30.09 -10.91 5.98
N LEU A 385 -30.56 -10.66 7.21
CA LEU A 385 -31.88 -10.08 7.47
C LEU A 385 -31.84 -8.55 7.59
N LEU A 386 -30.70 -7.98 7.97
CA LEU A 386 -30.55 -6.54 8.23
C LEU A 386 -29.92 -5.77 7.06
N PHE A 387 -29.15 -6.44 6.20
CA PHE A 387 -28.41 -5.81 5.11
C PHE A 387 -28.89 -6.30 3.75
N SER A 388 -28.63 -5.49 2.72
CA SER A 388 -28.89 -5.89 1.33
C SER A 388 -28.10 -7.14 0.95
N GLU A 389 -28.59 -7.87 -0.05
CA GLU A 389 -27.97 -9.09 -0.56
C GLU A 389 -26.49 -8.89 -0.92
N THR A 390 -26.18 -7.83 -1.66
CA THR A 390 -24.80 -7.46 -2.00
C THR A 390 -23.92 -7.29 -0.76
N SER A 391 -24.45 -6.69 0.30
CA SER A 391 -23.68 -6.39 1.51
C SER A 391 -23.39 -7.64 2.33
N TRP A 392 -24.41 -8.47 2.59
CA TRP A 392 -24.19 -9.67 3.41
C TRP A 392 -23.44 -10.77 2.65
N HIS A 393 -23.59 -10.87 1.33
CA HIS A 393 -22.73 -11.72 0.49
C HIS A 393 -21.26 -11.31 0.61
N TYR A 394 -20.99 -10.00 0.59
CA TYR A 394 -19.65 -9.47 0.76
C TYR A 394 -19.11 -9.74 2.18
N PHE A 395 -19.90 -9.53 3.23
CA PHE A 395 -19.50 -9.85 4.61
C PHE A 395 -19.20 -11.34 4.81
N LEU A 396 -20.02 -12.22 4.25
CA LEU A 396 -19.79 -13.65 4.33
C LEU A 396 -18.46 -14.04 3.67
N ARG A 397 -18.18 -13.54 2.47
CA ARG A 397 -16.91 -13.76 1.77
C ARG A 397 -15.71 -13.31 2.61
N ILE A 398 -15.78 -12.12 3.21
CA ILE A 398 -14.73 -11.62 4.12
C ILE A 398 -14.52 -12.57 5.29
N SER A 399 -15.61 -12.93 5.97
CA SER A 399 -15.57 -13.77 7.17
C SER A 399 -15.02 -15.19 6.91
N MET A 400 -15.04 -15.63 5.65
CA MET A 400 -14.47 -16.90 5.18
C MET A 400 -13.09 -16.75 4.52
N GLY A 401 -12.50 -15.56 4.51
CA GLY A 401 -11.20 -15.32 3.86
C GLY A 401 -11.22 -15.43 2.33
N LEU A 402 -12.37 -15.19 1.70
CA LEU A 402 -12.57 -15.31 0.25
C LEU A 402 -12.42 -13.94 -0.45
N GLY A 403 -11.90 -13.98 -1.67
CA GLY A 403 -11.71 -12.82 -2.55
C GLY A 403 -11.48 -13.29 -3.99
N SER A 404 -11.20 -12.35 -4.89
CA SER A 404 -10.88 -12.71 -6.28
C SER A 404 -9.54 -13.43 -6.35
N THR A 405 -9.49 -14.58 -7.03
CA THR A 405 -8.26 -15.33 -7.33
C THR A 405 -7.72 -15.07 -8.74
N HIS A 406 -8.47 -14.29 -9.53
CA HIS A 406 -8.11 -13.87 -10.87
C HIS A 406 -8.16 -12.35 -10.96
N LEU A 407 -7.20 -11.79 -11.69
CA LEU A 407 -7.16 -10.38 -12.03
C LEU A 407 -7.86 -10.19 -13.37
N THR A 408 -8.86 -9.31 -13.40
CA THR A 408 -9.47 -8.88 -14.65
C THR A 408 -8.62 -7.77 -15.25
N ARG A 409 -8.51 -7.72 -16.57
CA ARG A 409 -7.87 -6.57 -17.24
C ARG A 409 -8.62 -5.28 -16.90
N ASP A 410 -7.91 -4.16 -16.86
CA ASP A 410 -8.51 -2.84 -16.66
C ASP A 410 -9.67 -2.65 -17.65
N GLY A 411 -10.88 -2.48 -17.10
CA GLY A 411 -12.08 -2.26 -17.90
C GLY A 411 -12.18 -0.81 -18.38
N ASP A 412 -13.10 -0.56 -19.29
CA ASP A 412 -13.31 0.78 -19.83
C ASP A 412 -13.74 1.78 -18.73
N ARG A 413 -13.13 2.98 -18.77
CA ARG A 413 -13.47 4.10 -17.88
C ARG A 413 -14.95 4.46 -18.04
N LYS A 414 -15.69 4.50 -16.92
CA LYS A 414 -17.14 4.79 -16.92
C LYS A 414 -17.50 6.27 -16.76
N SER A 415 -16.60 7.06 -16.18
CA SER A 415 -16.81 8.50 -15.97
C SER A 415 -15.48 9.27 -15.92
N MET A 416 -15.52 10.53 -16.31
CA MET A 416 -14.42 11.50 -16.17
C MET A 416 -15.01 12.80 -15.60
N SER A 417 -14.31 13.45 -14.67
CA SER A 417 -14.80 14.65 -13.98
C SER A 417 -13.65 15.56 -13.58
N VAL A 418 -13.92 16.87 -13.58
CA VAL A 418 -13.05 17.90 -13.02
C VAL A 418 -13.83 18.64 -11.94
N GLU A 419 -13.22 18.83 -10.78
CA GLU A 419 -13.79 19.61 -9.68
C GLU A 419 -12.73 20.53 -9.08
N ARG A 420 -13.17 21.68 -8.55
CA ARG A 420 -12.31 22.64 -7.88
C ARG A 420 -13.01 23.16 -6.64
N THR A 421 -12.31 23.16 -5.51
CA THR A 421 -12.73 23.86 -4.29
C THR A 421 -12.11 25.26 -4.29
N PHE A 422 -12.90 26.28 -3.99
CA PHE A 422 -12.54 27.70 -4.05
C PHE A 422 -13.12 28.45 -2.84
N SER A 423 -12.71 29.70 -2.64
CA SER A 423 -13.33 30.61 -1.66
C SER A 423 -14.80 30.89 -2.00
N GLU A 424 -15.59 31.45 -1.09
CA GLU A 424 -17.01 31.69 -1.37
C GLU A 424 -17.23 32.57 -2.63
N ILE A 425 -17.99 32.04 -3.61
CA ILE A 425 -18.43 32.77 -4.82
C ILE A 425 -19.96 32.82 -4.80
N SER A 426 -20.51 34.02 -4.62
CA SER A 426 -21.95 34.26 -4.54
C SER A 426 -22.56 34.82 -5.82
N LYS A 427 -21.76 35.46 -6.69
CA LYS A 427 -22.26 36.06 -7.94
C LYS A 427 -22.49 34.98 -9.00
N ALA A 428 -23.68 34.99 -9.58
CA ALA A 428 -24.05 34.04 -10.63
C ALA A 428 -23.10 34.08 -11.83
N GLU A 429 -22.67 35.27 -12.26
CA GLU A 429 -21.75 35.45 -13.39
C GLU A 429 -20.41 34.72 -13.17
N GLU A 430 -19.83 34.85 -11.96
CA GLU A 430 -18.59 34.17 -11.59
C GLU A 430 -18.79 32.64 -11.53
N GLN A 431 -19.95 32.16 -11.06
CA GLN A 431 -20.31 30.74 -11.08
C GLN A 431 -20.44 30.18 -12.50
N TYR A 432 -21.05 30.94 -13.43
CA TYR A 432 -21.13 30.55 -14.84
C TYR A 432 -19.76 30.52 -15.50
N SER A 433 -18.90 31.51 -15.23
CA SER A 433 -17.52 31.53 -15.74
C SER A 433 -16.74 30.30 -15.26
N LEU A 434 -16.80 29.98 -13.97
CA LEU A 434 -16.13 28.81 -13.42
C LEU A 434 -16.67 27.50 -14.02
N CYS A 435 -17.98 27.41 -14.24
CA CYS A 435 -18.59 26.26 -14.90
C CYS A 435 -18.04 26.09 -16.33
N GLN A 436 -17.92 27.17 -17.09
CA GLN A 436 -17.36 27.15 -18.45
C GLN A 436 -15.89 26.74 -18.47
N GLU A 437 -15.09 27.20 -17.51
CA GLU A 437 -13.70 26.78 -17.33
C GLU A 437 -13.59 25.27 -17.08
N LEU A 438 -14.35 24.74 -16.11
CA LEU A 438 -14.37 23.31 -15.79
C LEU A 438 -14.85 22.44 -16.95
N CYS A 439 -15.83 22.92 -17.73
CA CYS A 439 -16.26 22.25 -18.96
C CYS A 439 -15.14 22.20 -20.00
N SER A 440 -14.39 23.30 -20.14
CA SER A 440 -13.27 23.40 -21.08
C SER A 440 -12.12 22.48 -20.68
N GLU A 441 -11.79 22.40 -19.39
CA GLU A 441 -10.79 21.47 -18.85
C GLU A 441 -11.19 20.01 -19.07
N LEU A 442 -12.43 19.66 -18.73
CA LEU A 442 -12.95 18.31 -18.95
C LEU A 442 -12.94 17.93 -20.45
N ALA A 443 -13.27 18.87 -21.33
CA ALA A 443 -13.23 18.64 -22.77
C ALA A 443 -11.80 18.36 -23.27
N GLN A 444 -10.80 19.06 -22.75
CA GLN A 444 -9.39 18.78 -23.07
C GLN A 444 -8.97 17.40 -22.60
N ASP A 445 -9.38 16.98 -21.39
CA ASP A 445 -9.04 15.65 -20.88
C ASP A 445 -9.75 14.52 -21.65
N LEU A 446 -11.01 14.72 -22.04
CA LEU A 446 -11.72 13.82 -22.94
C LEU A 446 -11.02 13.70 -24.29
N GLN A 447 -10.55 14.82 -24.86
CA GLN A 447 -9.83 14.82 -26.13
C GLN A 447 -8.50 14.05 -26.04
N LYS A 448 -7.76 14.18 -24.93
CA LYS A 448 -6.50 13.43 -24.71
C LYS A 448 -6.71 11.91 -24.71
N GLU A 449 -7.84 11.44 -24.16
CA GLU A 449 -8.18 10.01 -24.13
C GLU A 449 -9.03 9.56 -25.34
N GLY A 450 -9.35 10.46 -26.29
CA GLY A 450 -10.18 10.14 -27.45
C GLY A 450 -11.63 9.74 -27.12
N LEU A 451 -12.15 10.20 -25.98
CA LEU A 451 -13.46 9.82 -25.46
C LEU A 451 -14.56 10.80 -25.87
N LYS A 452 -15.80 10.28 -25.97
CA LYS A 452 -17.03 11.07 -26.16
C LYS A 452 -18.05 10.67 -25.09
N VAL A 453 -18.84 11.63 -24.62
CA VAL A 453 -19.81 11.42 -23.52
C VAL A 453 -21.24 11.58 -24.02
N LEU A 454 -22.15 10.76 -23.46
CA LEU A 454 -23.59 10.82 -23.74
C LEU A 454 -24.36 11.62 -22.66
N TYR A 455 -23.81 11.68 -21.45
CA TYR A 455 -24.43 12.32 -20.30
C TYR A 455 -23.44 13.27 -19.61
N PHE A 456 -23.94 14.43 -19.19
CA PHE A 456 -23.20 15.43 -18.44
C PHE A 456 -23.92 15.75 -17.13
N LYS A 457 -23.16 15.93 -16.04
CA LYS A 457 -23.70 16.22 -14.71
C LYS A 457 -22.86 17.31 -14.05
N VAL A 458 -23.51 18.40 -13.64
CA VAL A 458 -22.91 19.43 -12.79
C VAL A 458 -23.37 19.18 -11.35
N VAL A 459 -22.44 19.22 -10.41
CA VAL A 459 -22.73 19.11 -8.98
C VAL A 459 -22.14 20.31 -8.27
N PHE A 460 -22.99 21.13 -7.67
CA PHE A 460 -22.57 22.17 -6.74
C PHE A 460 -22.52 21.56 -5.34
N LEU A 461 -21.32 21.46 -4.77
CA LEU A 461 -21.11 21.04 -3.39
C LEU A 461 -21.10 22.32 -2.54
N VAL A 462 -22.19 22.56 -1.82
CA VAL A 462 -22.34 23.67 -0.86
C VAL A 462 -21.98 23.22 0.54
#